data_AF-A0A8T3ZUH2-F1
#
_entry.id   AF-A0A8T3ZUH2-F1
#
_cell.length_a   1.000
_cell.length_b   1.000
_cell.length_c   1.000
_cell.angle_alpha   90.00
_cell.angle_beta   90.00
_cell.angle_gamma   90.00
#
_symmetry.space_group_name_H-M   'P 1'
#
loop_
_entity.id
_entity.type
_entity.pdbx_description
1 polymer ?
#
loop_
_entity_poly.entity_id
_entity_poly.type
_entity_poly.pdbx_seq_one_letter_code
_entity_poly.pdbx_strand_id
1 'polypeptide(L)'
;MSSSQIVRLDSKGRIVIPSGFRNFLRLKPDSEVLVTLDSEGGRLTITPAGEKKLVRLVIGISDAPGSLANAAKVLADSGVDLVSSESRSVARGKSAEWRVTCSADSVKDLNSLKKKLVAAGITSFSTKKL
;
A
#
# COMPACT_ATOMS: atom_id res chain seq x y z
N MET A 1 -15.68 -14.07 3.28
CA MET A 1 -16.51 -13.70 4.45
C MET A 1 -15.88 -12.50 5.13
N SER A 2 -16.67 -11.47 5.44
CA SER A 2 -16.24 -10.33 6.26
C SER A 2 -16.74 -10.51 7.69
N SER A 3 -15.85 -10.49 8.68
CA SER A 3 -16.19 -10.57 10.10
C SER A 3 -15.85 -9.27 10.80
N SER A 4 -16.79 -8.73 11.57
CA SER A 4 -16.62 -7.49 12.33
C SER A 4 -16.83 -7.75 13.82
N GLN A 5 -16.01 -7.15 14.67
CA GLN A 5 -16.19 -7.17 16.13
C GLN A 5 -15.95 -5.78 16.70
N ILE A 6 -16.82 -5.35 17.61
CA ILE A 6 -16.61 -4.11 18.38
C ILE A 6 -15.62 -4.42 19.49
N VAL A 7 -14.54 -3.65 19.52
CA VAL A 7 -13.48 -3.73 20.53
C VAL A 7 -13.37 -2.40 21.25
N ARG A 8 -13.00 -2.42 22.53
CA ARG A 8 -12.83 -1.21 23.35
C ARG A 8 -11.37 -0.77 23.35
N LEU A 9 -11.16 0.54 23.30
CA LEU A 9 -9.89 1.17 23.57
C LEU A 9 -9.66 1.18 25.09
N ASP A 10 -8.48 0.78 25.54
CA ASP A 10 -8.12 0.91 26.95
C ASP A 10 -7.59 2.30 27.31
N SER A 11 -7.33 2.56 28.59
CA SER A 11 -6.81 3.84 29.08
C SER A 11 -5.43 4.22 28.54
N LYS A 12 -4.70 3.28 27.92
CA LYS A 12 -3.40 3.49 27.30
C LYS A 12 -3.50 3.60 25.77
N GLY A 13 -4.72 3.68 25.22
CA GLY A 13 -4.93 3.78 23.78
C GLY A 13 -4.69 2.48 23.02
N ARG A 14 -4.69 1.32 23.69
CA ARG A 14 -4.45 0.02 23.05
C ARG A 14 -5.76 -0.62 22.62
N ILE A 15 -5.72 -1.33 21.49
CA ILE A 15 -6.80 -2.20 21.01
C ILE A 15 -6.29 -3.63 21.01
N VAL A 16 -7.08 -4.55 21.57
CA VAL A 16 -6.78 -5.97 21.51
C VAL A 16 -7.36 -6.55 20.23
N ILE A 17 -6.50 -7.05 19.33
CA ILE A 17 -6.94 -7.78 18.14
C ILE A 17 -7.54 -9.13 18.59
N PRO A 18 -8.81 -9.43 18.24
CA PRO A 18 -9.44 -10.69 18.61
C PRO A 18 -8.62 -11.91 18.17
N SER A 19 -8.62 -12.97 18.98
CA SER A 19 -7.82 -14.18 18.72
C SER A 19 -8.11 -14.81 17.36
N GLY A 20 -9.39 -14.87 16.95
CA GLY A 20 -9.77 -15.38 15.64
C GLY A 20 -9.13 -14.59 14.48
N PHE A 21 -9.06 -13.26 14.61
CA PHE A 21 -8.47 -12.40 13.58
C PHE A 21 -6.94 -12.55 13.58
N ARG A 22 -6.31 -12.61 14.76
CA ARG A 22 -4.86 -12.87 14.88
C ARG A 22 -4.46 -14.18 14.25
N ASN A 23 -5.21 -15.26 14.51
CA ASN A 23 -4.94 -16.59 13.97
C ASN A 23 -5.08 -16.60 12.44
N PHE A 24 -6.14 -15.97 11.92
CA PHE A 24 -6.35 -15.85 10.48
C PHE A 24 -5.23 -15.06 9.79
N LEU A 25 -4.81 -13.95 10.39
CA LEU A 25 -3.69 -13.12 9.92
C LEU A 25 -2.31 -13.71 10.25
N ARG A 26 -2.25 -14.87 10.91
CA ARG A 26 -1.02 -15.55 11.37
C ARG A 26 -0.10 -14.67 12.23
N LEU A 27 -0.68 -13.72 12.96
CA LEU A 27 0.05 -12.83 13.87
C LEU A 27 0.43 -13.58 15.15
N LYS A 28 1.74 -13.61 15.43
CA LYS A 28 2.34 -14.18 16.65
C LYS A 28 2.84 -13.04 17.56
N PRO A 29 3.18 -13.32 18.83
CA PRO A 29 4.02 -12.39 19.60
C PRO A 29 5.20 -11.92 18.76
N ASP A 30 5.54 -10.63 18.88
CA ASP A 30 6.62 -9.97 18.14
C ASP A 30 6.46 -9.89 16.61
N SER A 31 5.27 -10.21 16.06
CA SER A 31 4.98 -9.91 14.67
C SER A 31 4.92 -8.41 14.43
N GLU A 32 5.61 -7.95 13.40
CA GLU A 32 5.50 -6.56 12.94
C GLU A 32 4.18 -6.38 12.17
N VAL A 33 3.57 -5.21 12.32
CA VAL A 33 2.36 -4.82 11.59
C VAL A 33 2.50 -3.40 11.08
N LEU A 34 2.07 -3.17 9.85
CA LEU A 34 1.93 -1.83 9.30
C LEU A 34 0.56 -1.28 9.67
N VAL A 35 0.55 -0.15 10.40
CA VAL A 35 -0.66 0.60 10.71
C VAL A 35 -0.72 1.84 9.83
N THR A 36 -1.68 1.89 8.91
CA THR A 36 -1.90 3.03 8.01
C THR A 36 -3.09 3.85 8.50
N LEU A 37 -2.91 5.16 8.70
CA LEU A 37 -3.99 6.13 8.88
C LEU A 37 -4.39 6.75 7.54
N ASP A 38 -5.65 6.52 7.16
CA ASP A 38 -6.36 7.30 6.16
C ASP A 38 -7.10 8.43 6.87
N SER A 39 -6.51 9.62 6.88
CA SER A 39 -7.06 10.80 7.57
C SER A 39 -8.30 11.36 6.89
N GLU A 40 -8.44 11.19 5.57
CA GLU A 40 -9.63 11.66 4.83
C GLU A 40 -10.82 10.74 5.10
N GLY A 41 -10.59 9.42 5.06
CA GLY A 41 -11.63 8.43 5.33
C GLY A 41 -11.89 8.14 6.80
N GLY A 42 -11.05 8.65 7.70
CA GLY A 42 -11.15 8.42 9.15
C GLY A 42 -10.95 6.96 9.54
N ARG A 43 -10.02 6.25 8.89
CA ARG A 43 -9.85 4.79 9.04
C ARG A 43 -8.40 4.42 9.34
N LEU A 44 -8.24 3.41 10.20
CA LEU A 44 -6.97 2.71 10.41
C LEU A 44 -7.01 1.36 9.70
N THR A 45 -6.00 1.07 8.89
CA THR A 45 -5.80 -0.24 8.28
C THR A 45 -4.57 -0.90 8.88
N ILE A 46 -4.73 -2.11 9.41
CA ILE A 46 -3.63 -2.91 9.97
C ILE A 46 -3.32 -4.05 8.99
N THR A 47 -2.08 -4.10 8.52
CA THR A 47 -1.59 -5.15 7.61
C THR A 47 -0.44 -5.89 8.29
N PRO A 48 -0.41 -7.24 8.30
CA PRO A 48 0.79 -7.97 8.73
C PRO A 48 2.01 -7.51 7.93
N ALA A 49 3.05 -7.04 8.62
CA ALA A 49 4.32 -6.67 8.00
C ALA A 49 5.27 -7.84 8.20
N GLY A 50 5.31 -8.75 7.21
CA GLY A 50 6.32 -9.82 7.19
C GLY A 50 7.72 -9.29 6.85
N GLU A 51 7.80 -8.10 6.25
CA GLU A 51 9.03 -7.46 5.81
C GLU A 51 9.36 -6.23 6.65
N LYS A 52 10.62 -6.15 7.09
CA LYS A 52 11.13 -5.14 8.03
C LYS A 52 11.26 -3.74 7.44
N LYS A 53 11.16 -3.58 6.12
CA LYS A 53 11.33 -2.29 5.45
C LYS A 53 10.33 -2.15 4.32
N LEU A 54 9.34 -1.29 4.51
CA LEU A 54 8.31 -1.01 3.52
C LEU A 54 8.50 0.40 2.96
N VAL A 55 8.19 0.55 1.67
CA VAL A 55 8.08 1.85 1.02
C VAL A 55 6.69 1.97 0.40
N ARG A 56 6.05 3.12 0.63
CA ARG A 56 4.84 3.50 -0.09
C ARG A 56 5.21 4.31 -1.32
N LEU A 57 4.75 3.86 -2.47
CA LEU A 57 4.75 4.58 -3.73
C LEU A 57 3.35 5.17 -3.96
N VAL A 58 3.28 6.45 -4.31
CA VAL A 58 2.04 7.09 -4.77
C VAL A 58 2.28 7.51 -6.21
N ILE A 59 1.54 6.89 -7.12
CA ILE A 59 1.73 6.99 -8.56
C ILE A 59 0.46 7.61 -9.15
N GLY A 60 0.58 8.82 -9.68
CA GLY A 60 -0.47 9.43 -10.49
C GLY A 60 -0.48 8.79 -11.88
N ILE A 61 -1.66 8.42 -12.37
CA ILE A 61 -1.85 7.87 -13.72
C ILE A 61 -3.02 8.59 -14.40
N SER A 62 -3.11 8.49 -15.73
CA SER A 62 -4.34 8.85 -16.44
C SER A 62 -5.47 7.90 -16.07
N ASP A 63 -6.70 8.42 -15.94
CA ASP A 63 -7.89 7.58 -15.75
C ASP A 63 -8.40 7.09 -17.11
N ALA A 64 -7.58 6.25 -17.76
CA ALA A 64 -7.84 5.68 -19.07
C ALA A 64 -7.51 4.17 -19.07
N PRO A 65 -8.19 3.35 -19.88
CA PRO A 65 -7.91 1.93 -20.01
C PRO A 65 -6.41 1.67 -20.25
N GLY A 66 -5.84 0.70 -19.52
CA GLY A 66 -4.43 0.31 -19.66
C GLY A 66 -3.43 1.15 -18.85
N SER A 67 -3.81 2.32 -18.34
CA SER A 67 -2.88 3.20 -17.60
C SER A 67 -2.28 2.52 -16.35
N LEU A 68 -3.14 1.88 -15.55
CA LEU A 68 -2.70 1.10 -14.38
C LEU A 68 -1.85 -0.11 -14.79
N ALA A 69 -2.25 -0.82 -15.86
CA ALA A 69 -1.53 -2.00 -16.34
C ALA A 69 -0.11 -1.66 -16.82
N ASN A 70 0.06 -0.54 -17.51
CA ASN A 70 1.37 -0.06 -17.95
C ASN A 70 2.28 0.26 -16.75
N ALA A 71 1.75 0.98 -15.75
CA ALA A 71 2.49 1.28 -14.53
C ALA A 71 2.84 0.00 -13.75
N ALA A 72 1.90 -0.94 -13.64
CA ALA A 72 2.10 -2.22 -12.96
C ALA A 72 3.14 -3.08 -13.65
N LYS A 73 3.16 -3.09 -14.99
CA LYS A 73 4.18 -3.78 -15.77
C LYS A 73 5.58 -3.23 -15.48
N VAL A 74 5.75 -1.92 -15.36
CA VAL A 74 7.04 -1.32 -14.99
C VAL A 74 7.52 -1.77 -13.61
N LEU A 75 6.61 -1.86 -12.63
CA LEU A 75 6.96 -2.38 -11.29
C LEU A 75 7.37 -3.85 -11.36
N ALA A 76 6.63 -4.67 -12.11
CA ALA A 76 6.92 -6.08 -12.31
C ALA A 76 8.27 -6.30 -13.02
N ASP A 77 8.51 -5.62 -14.14
CA ASP A 77 9.77 -5.69 -14.91
C ASP A 77 10.97 -5.16 -14.11
N SER A 78 10.72 -4.34 -13.08
CA SER A 78 11.76 -3.85 -12.15
C SER A 78 11.94 -4.75 -10.93
N GLY A 79 11.17 -5.84 -10.81
CA GLY A 79 11.25 -6.79 -9.71
C GLY A 79 10.77 -6.24 -8.36
N VAL A 80 9.88 -5.25 -8.37
CA VAL A 80 9.31 -4.69 -7.14
C VAL A 80 8.35 -5.69 -6.52
N ASP A 81 8.53 -6.00 -5.23
CA ASP A 81 7.69 -6.94 -4.49
C ASP A 81 6.56 -6.18 -3.77
N LEU A 82 5.32 -6.38 -4.22
CA LEU A 82 4.15 -5.64 -3.75
C LEU A 82 3.54 -6.32 -2.54
N VAL A 83 3.38 -5.57 -1.44
CA VAL A 83 2.69 -6.00 -0.23
C VAL A 83 1.21 -5.61 -0.26
N SER A 84 0.90 -4.42 -0.79
CA SER A 84 -0.47 -3.92 -0.93
C SER A 84 -0.58 -2.96 -2.10
N SER A 85 -1.76 -2.92 -2.73
CA SER A 85 -2.05 -2.09 -3.90
C SER A 85 -3.49 -1.62 -3.87
N GLU A 86 -3.70 -0.31 -4.02
CA GLU A 86 -5.01 0.32 -4.11
C GLU A 86 -4.99 1.37 -5.22
N SER A 87 -5.96 1.31 -6.14
CA SER A 87 -6.13 2.30 -7.20
C SER A 87 -7.49 2.97 -7.08
N ARG A 88 -7.55 4.29 -7.28
CA ARG A 88 -8.79 5.06 -7.28
C ARG A 88 -8.77 6.14 -8.37
N SER A 89 -9.91 6.35 -9.03
CA SER A 89 -10.08 7.53 -9.89
C SER A 89 -10.17 8.79 -9.01
N VAL A 90 -9.36 9.81 -9.32
CA VAL A 90 -9.39 11.12 -8.66
C VAL A 90 -10.33 12.05 -9.40
N ALA A 91 -10.26 12.05 -10.74
CA ALA A 91 -11.22 12.73 -11.62
C ALA A 91 -11.54 11.81 -12.80
N ARG A 92 -12.81 11.40 -12.91
CA ARG A 92 -13.26 10.41 -13.91
C ARG A 92 -12.84 10.81 -15.33
N GLY A 93 -12.23 9.87 -16.05
CA GLY A 93 -11.74 10.04 -17.42
C GLY A 93 -10.55 10.98 -17.56
N LYS A 94 -9.97 11.47 -16.45
CA LYS A 94 -8.83 12.39 -16.45
C LYS A 94 -7.66 11.85 -15.65
N SER A 95 -7.84 11.63 -14.35
CA SER A 95 -6.75 11.25 -13.44
C SER A 95 -7.16 10.20 -12.43
N ALA A 96 -6.23 9.30 -12.14
CA ALA A 96 -6.34 8.31 -11.10
C ALA A 96 -5.04 8.26 -10.29
N GLU A 97 -5.14 7.72 -9.09
CA GLU A 97 -4.03 7.55 -8.16
C GLU A 97 -3.91 6.07 -7.83
N TRP A 98 -2.69 5.55 -7.97
CA TRP A 98 -2.33 4.20 -7.59
C TRP A 98 -1.35 4.25 -6.42
N ARG A 99 -1.78 3.72 -5.27
CA ARG A 99 -0.99 3.62 -4.04
C ARG A 99 -0.50 2.19 -3.91
N VAL A 100 0.81 2.03 -3.85
CA VAL A 100 1.47 0.73 -3.72
C VAL A 100 2.30 0.75 -2.45
N THR A 101 2.19 -0.27 -1.62
CA THR A 101 3.14 -0.55 -0.56
C THR A 101 3.96 -1.76 -0.99
N CYS A 102 5.28 -1.64 -1.00
CA CYS A 102 6.20 -2.68 -1.45
C CYS A 102 7.40 -2.83 -0.53
N SER A 103 8.11 -3.94 -0.70
CA SER A 103 9.40 -4.21 -0.07
C SER A 103 10.41 -3.16 -0.46
N ALA A 104 11.00 -2.45 0.51
CA ALA A 104 12.04 -1.47 0.22
C ALA A 104 13.30 -2.14 -0.37
N ASP A 105 13.58 -3.38 0.03
CA ASP A 105 14.74 -4.13 -0.44
C ASP A 105 14.56 -4.58 -1.92
N SER A 106 13.32 -4.68 -2.40
CA SER A 106 13.03 -4.94 -3.83
C SER A 106 13.25 -3.72 -4.73
N VAL A 107 13.26 -2.51 -4.18
CA VAL A 107 13.42 -1.26 -4.93
C VAL A 107 14.91 -0.88 -4.99
N LYS A 108 15.60 -1.38 -6.02
CA LYS A 108 17.06 -1.18 -6.19
C LYS A 108 17.46 0.28 -6.37
N ASP A 109 16.75 1.02 -7.24
CA ASP A 109 17.01 2.43 -7.53
C ASP A 109 15.69 3.17 -7.82
N LEU A 110 15.32 4.06 -6.90
CA LEU A 110 14.13 4.90 -7.00
C LEU A 110 14.17 5.87 -8.18
N ASN A 111 15.34 6.39 -8.53
CA ASN A 111 15.47 7.34 -9.63
C ASN A 111 15.28 6.63 -10.98
N SER A 112 15.90 5.45 -11.14
CA SER A 112 15.67 4.61 -12.32
C SER A 112 14.22 4.18 -12.43
N LEU A 113 13.60 3.74 -11.33
CA LEU A 113 12.18 3.35 -11.31
C LEU A 113 11.28 4.52 -11.72
N LYS A 114 11.50 5.72 -11.16
CA LYS A 114 10.77 6.93 -11.54
C LYS A 114 10.91 7.23 -13.02
N LYS A 115 12.12 7.15 -13.60
CA LYS A 115 12.36 7.37 -15.03
C LYS A 115 11.58 6.39 -15.90
N LYS A 116 11.60 5.09 -15.56
CA LYS A 116 10.83 4.06 -16.29
C LYS A 116 9.33 4.31 -16.21
N LEU A 117 8.83 4.67 -15.03
CA LEU A 117 7.41 4.99 -14.85
C LEU A 117 7.02 6.22 -15.68
N VAL A 118 7.83 7.28 -15.67
CA VAL A 118 7.56 8.48 -16.48
C VAL A 118 7.52 8.13 -17.97
N ALA A 119 8.45 7.29 -18.44
CA ALA A 119 8.43 6.79 -19.82
C ALA A 119 7.18 5.95 -20.15
N ALA A 120 6.55 5.32 -19.15
CA ALA A 120 5.30 4.58 -19.28
C ALA A 120 4.03 5.45 -19.15
N GLY A 121 4.19 6.78 -19.02
CA GLY A 121 3.07 7.72 -19.06
C GLY A 121 2.40 8.01 -17.71
N ILE A 122 3.10 7.78 -16.58
CA ILE A 122 2.58 8.26 -15.28
C ILE A 122 2.55 9.79 -15.24
N THR A 123 1.62 10.36 -14.47
CA THR A 123 1.46 11.81 -14.31
C THR A 123 2.17 12.37 -13.08
N SER A 124 2.34 11.57 -12.03
CA SER A 124 3.09 11.97 -10.83
C SER A 124 3.67 10.77 -10.09
N PHE A 125 4.73 11.00 -9.30
CA PHE A 125 5.36 9.97 -8.49
C PHE A 125 5.90 10.57 -7.19
N SER A 126 5.49 10.01 -6.05
CA SER A 126 6.08 10.31 -4.75
C SER A 126 6.28 9.02 -3.96
N THR A 127 7.20 9.09 -2.99
CA THR A 127 7.51 7.95 -2.13
C THR A 127 7.57 8.35 -0.67
N LYS A 128 7.22 7.42 0.22
CA LYS A 128 7.29 7.59 1.67
C LYS A 128 7.80 6.30 2.28
N LYS A 129 8.92 6.35 3.01
CA LYS A 129 9.36 5.23 3.86
C LYS A 129 8.35 5.05 5.00
N LEU A 130 8.00 3.81 5.28
CA LEU A 130 7.04 3.44 6.33
C LEU A 130 7.77 2.89 7.55
#